data_AF-V5HNH7-F1
#
_entry.id   AF-V5HNH7-F1
#
_cell.length_a   1.000
_cell.length_b   1.000
_cell.length_c   1.000
_cell.angle_alpha   90.00
_cell.angle_beta   90.00
_cell.angle_gamma   90.00
#
_symmetry.space_group_name_H-M   'P 1'
#
loop_
_entity.id
_entity.type
_entity.pdbx_description
1 polymer ?
#
loop_
_entity_poly.entity_id
_entity_poly.type
_entity_poly.pdbx_seq_one_letter_code
_entity_poly.pdbx_strand_id
1 'polypeptide(L)' 'LHSIFNSPVSDSWQTLLDIGCGPNVANVFSATRKIRSIVLSDLLPRNRQEVEKWIQKAHDAMNWSFMSESLAILEGYK' A
#
# COMPACT_ATOMS: atom_id res chain seq x y z
N LEU A 1 -2.69 -8.60 7.64
CA LEU A 1 -1.65 -8.31 6.60
C LEU A 1 -0.24 -8.38 7.16
N HIS A 2 0.10 -7.68 8.25
CA HIS A 2 1.46 -7.71 8.84
C HIS A 2 2.11 -9.09 8.98
N SER A 3 1.40 -10.08 9.50
CA SER A 3 1.98 -11.42 9.72
C SER A 3 2.40 -12.11 8.43
N ILE A 4 1.67 -11.89 7.33
CA ILE A 4 1.96 -12.45 6.00
C ILE A 4 3.30 -11.94 5.49
N PHE A 5 3.57 -10.65 5.69
CA PHE A 5 4.83 -10.03 5.30
C PHE A 5 5.89 -10.07 6.39
N ASN A 6 5.68 -10.80 7.48
CA ASN A 6 6.73 -11.06 8.47
C ASN A 6 7.51 -12.35 8.17
N SER A 7 6.93 -13.32 7.48
CA SER A 7 7.65 -14.52 7.01
C SER A 7 8.58 -14.21 5.83
N PRO A 8 9.60 -15.05 5.55
CA PRO A 8 10.34 -14.99 4.29
C PRO A 8 9.36 -15.04 3.13
N VAL A 9 9.40 -14.03 2.28
CA VAL A 9 8.62 -14.01 1.03
C VAL A 9 9.52 -14.68 -0.01
N SER A 10 8.96 -15.64 -0.75
CA SER A 10 9.72 -16.32 -1.81
C SER A 10 10.18 -15.32 -2.86
N ASP A 11 11.38 -15.48 -3.41
CA ASP A 11 11.90 -14.64 -4.50
C ASP A 11 11.01 -14.65 -5.77
N SER A 12 10.11 -15.64 -5.87
CA SER A 12 9.09 -15.71 -6.91
C SER A 12 7.91 -14.74 -6.71
N TRP A 13 7.73 -14.15 -5.53
CA TRP A 13 6.63 -13.24 -5.20
C TRP A 13 7.02 -11.80 -5.49
N GLN A 14 7.22 -11.49 -6.78
CA GLN A 14 7.69 -10.18 -7.21
C GLN A 14 6.58 -9.16 -7.40
N THR A 15 5.35 -9.63 -7.67
CA THR A 15 4.19 -8.78 -7.95
C THR A 15 3.03 -9.13 -7.02
N LEU A 16 2.42 -8.12 -6.42
CA LEU A 16 1.18 -8.21 -5.64
C LEU A 16 0.08 -7.43 -6.35
N LEU A 17 -1.08 -8.06 -6.51
CA LEU A 17 -2.31 -7.41 -6.99
C LEU A 17 -3.28 -7.25 -5.81
N ASP A 18 -3.60 -6.02 -5.44
CA ASP A 18 -4.67 -5.70 -4.50
C ASP A 18 -5.98 -5.53 -5.26
N ILE A 19 -6.97 -6.36 -4.97
CA ILE A 19 -8.25 -6.41 -5.69
C ILE A 19 -9.32 -5.70 -4.87
N GLY A 20 -9.86 -4.59 -5.41
CA GLY A 20 -10.88 -3.80 -4.73
C GLY A 20 -10.30 -2.93 -3.62
N CYS A 21 -9.19 -2.24 -3.91
CA CYS A 21 -8.50 -1.37 -2.94
C CYS A 21 -9.34 -0.18 -2.46
N GLY A 22 -10.42 0.17 -3.17
CA GLY A 22 -11.16 1.39 -2.94
C GLY A 22 -10.27 2.63 -3.13
N PRO A 23 -10.55 3.75 -2.46
CA PRO A 23 -9.67 4.91 -2.46
C PRO A 23 -8.50 4.78 -1.45
N ASN A 24 -8.16 3.55 -1.02
CA ASN A 24 -7.25 3.29 0.10
C ASN A 24 -5.93 2.63 -0.35
N VAL A 25 -4.80 3.16 0.11
CA VAL A 25 -3.45 2.64 -0.17
C VAL A 25 -2.81 1.93 1.04
N ALA A 26 -3.39 2.07 2.24
CA ALA A 26 -2.81 1.57 3.48
C ALA A 26 -2.75 0.05 3.54
N ASN A 27 -3.60 -0.65 2.80
CA ASN A 27 -3.63 -2.13 2.75
C ASN A 27 -2.29 -2.73 2.30
N VAL A 28 -1.53 -2.02 1.48
CA VAL A 28 -0.28 -2.53 0.91
C VAL A 28 0.98 -2.04 1.62
N PHE A 29 0.87 -1.17 2.64
CA PHE A 29 2.05 -0.55 3.26
C PHE A 29 3.06 -1.59 3.77
N SER A 30 2.63 -2.61 4.53
CA SER A 30 3.54 -3.67 4.98
C SER A 30 4.10 -4.53 3.84
N ALA A 31 3.43 -4.59 2.67
CA ALA A 31 3.91 -5.30 1.50
C ALA A 31 5.05 -4.56 0.80
N THR A 32 5.08 -3.22 0.87
CA THR A 32 6.07 -2.38 0.15
C THR A 32 7.52 -2.69 0.51
N ARG A 33 7.78 -3.27 1.69
CA ARG A 33 9.12 -3.65 2.14
C ARG A 33 9.68 -4.89 1.46
N LYS A 34 8.81 -5.77 0.95
CA LYS A 34 9.19 -7.09 0.42
C LYS A 34 8.79 -7.30 -1.03
N ILE A 35 7.74 -6.63 -1.50
CA ILE A 35 7.21 -6.80 -2.85
C ILE A 35 7.69 -5.66 -3.74
N ARG A 36 8.31 -6.01 -4.86
CA ARG A 36 8.88 -5.05 -5.81
C ARG A 36 7.82 -4.30 -6.62
N SER A 37 6.76 -4.99 -7.03
CA SER A 37 5.70 -4.44 -7.89
C SER A 37 4.35 -4.61 -7.22
N ILE A 38 3.62 -3.52 -7.01
CA ILE A 38 2.31 -3.54 -6.39
C ILE A 38 1.33 -2.88 -7.36
N VAL A 39 0.26 -3.60 -7.69
CA VAL A 39 -0.84 -3.12 -8.52
C VAL A 39 -2.07 -2.95 -7.63
N LEU A 40 -2.50 -1.71 -7.45
CA LEU A 40 -3.74 -1.37 -6.77
C LEU A 40 -4.86 -1.33 -7.80
N SER A 41 -5.86 -2.20 -7.66
CA SER A 41 -6.97 -2.29 -8.60
C SER A 41 -8.31 -2.04 -7.90
N ASP A 42 -9.20 -1.34 -8.59
CA ASP A 42 -10.57 -1.12 -8.15
C ASP A 42 -11.50 -0.98 -9.36
N LEU A 43 -12.76 -1.35 -9.20
CA LEU A 43 -13.76 -1.26 -10.26
C LEU A 43 -14.15 0.18 -10.56
N LEU A 44 -14.31 1.01 -9.52
CA LEU A 44 -14.82 2.37 -9.66
C LEU A 44 -13.69 3.31 -10.10
N PRO A 45 -13.84 4.04 -11.23
CA PRO A 45 -12.82 4.98 -11.69
C PRO A 45 -12.47 6.04 -10.63
N ARG A 46 -13.45 6.49 -9.85
CA ARG A 46 -13.25 7.49 -8.79
C ARG A 46 -12.33 6.99 -7.68
N ASN A 47 -12.42 5.73 -7.29
CA ASN A 47 -11.52 5.12 -6.30
C ASN A 47 -10.08 5.11 -6.83
N ARG A 48 -9.90 4.67 -8.09
CA ARG A 48 -8.59 4.68 -8.76
C ARG A 48 -7.99 6.08 -8.87
N GLN A 49 -8.80 7.10 -9.12
CA GLN A 49 -8.34 8.49 -9.15
C GLN A 49 -7.77 8.97 -7.82
N GLU A 50 -8.41 8.65 -6.70
CA GLU A 50 -7.90 9.04 -5.37
C GLU A 50 -6.57 8.31 -5.04
N VAL A 51 -6.44 7.05 -5.45
CA VAL A 51 -5.18 6.30 -5.35
C VAL A 51 -4.09 6.94 -6.23
N GLU A 52 -4.42 7.29 -7.47
CA GLU A 52 -3.49 7.93 -8.42
C GLU A 52 -2.99 9.29 -7.90
N LYS A 53 -3.88 10.12 -7.33
CA LYS A 53 -3.51 11.38 -6.68
C LYS A 53 -2.45 11.16 -5.61
N TRP A 54 -2.63 10.13 -4.77
CA TRP A 54 -1.64 9.79 -3.75
C TRP A 54 -0.30 9.35 -4.36
N ILE A 55 -0.32 8.49 -5.38
CA ILE A 55 0.88 8.04 -6.11
C ILE A 55 1.64 9.24 -6.71
N GLN A 56 0.91 10.18 -7.32
CA GLN A 56 1.46 11.38 -7.93
C GLN A 56 1.80 12.50 -6.94
N LYS A 57 1.59 12.29 -5.63
CA LYS A 57 1.78 13.29 -4.57
C LYS A 57 1.00 14.60 -4.86
N ALA A 58 -0.22 14.48 -5.35
CA ALA A 58 -1.10 15.61 -5.58
C ALA A 58 -1.37 16.37 -4.26
N HIS A 59 -1.50 17.69 -4.34
CA HIS A 59 -1.68 18.56 -3.17
C HIS A 59 -2.99 18.30 -2.41
N ASP A 60 -4.01 17.77 -3.10
CA ASP A 60 -5.32 17.41 -2.55
C ASP A 60 -5.44 15.92 -2.23
N ALA A 61 -4.36 15.15 -2.33
CA ALA A 61 -4.37 13.73 -1.98
C ALA A 61 -4.60 13.54 -0.48
N MET A 62 -5.30 12.45 -0.13
CA MET A 62 -5.49 12.06 1.27
C MET A 62 -4.13 11.91 1.98
N ASN A 63 -4.00 12.51 3.16
CA ASN A 63 -2.80 12.35 3.98
C ASN A 63 -2.86 11.02 4.74
N TRP A 64 -1.98 10.09 4.38
CA TRP A 64 -1.89 8.77 5.00
C TRP A 64 -0.89 8.67 6.15
N SER A 65 -0.23 9.77 6.56
CA SER A 65 0.74 9.80 7.67
C SER A 65 0.23 9.11 8.93
N PHE A 66 -1.03 9.36 9.31
CA PHE A 66 -1.61 8.77 10.52
C PHE A 66 -1.57 7.23 10.53
N MET A 67 -1.69 6.60 9.36
CA MET A 67 -1.57 5.15 9.19
C MET A 67 -0.12 4.74 8.99
N SER A 68 0.61 5.40 8.06
CA SER A 68 1.97 4.98 7.69
C SER A 68 2.98 5.18 8.81
N GLU A 69 2.89 6.26 9.58
CA GLU A 69 3.79 6.53 10.71
C GLU A 69 3.54 5.55 11.86
N SER A 70 2.26 5.33 12.20
CA SER A 70 1.87 4.32 13.20
C SER A 70 2.37 2.92 12.81
N LEU A 71 2.26 2.57 11.52
CA LEU A 71 2.77 1.33 10.97
C LEU A 71 4.29 1.23 11.04
N ALA A 72 4.99 2.31 10.66
CA ALA A 72 6.45 2.38 10.67
C ALA A 72 7.00 2.17 12.09
N ILE A 73 6.37 2.79 13.10
CA ILE A 73 6.70 2.59 14.52
C ILE A 73 6.52 1.11 14.91
N LEU A 74 5.41 0.49 14.51
CA LEU A 74 5.14 -0.93 14.78
C LEU A 74 6.15 -1.86 14.09
N GLU A 75 6.64 -1.47 12.91
CA GLU A 75 7.68 -2.19 12.16
C GLU A 75 9.11 -1.89 12.63
N GLY A 76 9.28 -1.03 13.65
CA GLY A 76 10.56 -0.75 14.30
C GLY A 76 11.35 0.44 13.72
N TYR A 77 10.75 1.25 12.87
CA TYR A 77 11.33 2.52 12.41
C TYR A 77 11.14 3.61 13.48
N LYS A 78 12.19 4.39 13.73
CA LYS A 78 12.21 5.52 14.69
C LYS A 78 12.57 6.80 13.98
#